data_AF-A0A4V1ZC05-F1
#
_entry.id   AF-A0A4V1ZC05-F1
#
_cell.length_a   1.000
_cell.length_b   1.000
_cell.length_c   1.000
_cell.angle_alpha   90.00
_cell.angle_beta   90.00
_cell.angle_gamma   90.00
#
_symmetry.space_group_name_H-M   'P 1'
#
loop_
_entity.id
_entity.type
_entity.pdbx_description
1 polymer ?
#
loop_
_entity_poly.entity_id
_entity_poly.type
_entity_poly.pdbx_seq_one_letter_code
_entity_poly.pdbx_strand_id
1 'polypeptide(L)'
;MQWQVDFKNPLLYLLMLVQMHLYTGLFITAHDAMHGTIAPNKFLNNSLGFICTFLYASFWYPKLYTKHHQHHNHVHTDADPDYHNGTFFRWYVQFIRNYLSIWQIVIMAIVFNVLKIWIPQPNLLLFWVAPSLLSTLQLFYFGTYLPHKGEHDNKHQSRSLPRNHFLAFFSCYFFGYHYEHHDAPWLPWWKLWQAPQPPKGGAK
;
A
#
# COMPACT_ATOMS: atom_id res chain seq x y z
N MET A 1 10.92 22.98 2.04
CA MET A 1 10.74 22.25 3.32
C MET A 1 11.87 22.67 4.28
N GLN A 2 11.70 23.76 5.03
CA GLN A 2 12.75 24.37 5.88
C GLN A 2 12.40 24.29 7.38
N TRP A 3 11.73 23.22 7.80
CA TRP A 3 11.34 23.02 9.20
C TRP A 3 12.58 22.90 10.09
N GLN A 4 12.57 23.58 11.25
CA GLN A 4 13.59 23.42 12.28
C GLN A 4 13.22 22.22 13.16
N VAL A 5 13.99 21.14 13.07
CA VAL A 5 13.66 19.87 13.73
C VAL A 5 13.80 20.00 15.24
N ASP A 6 12.68 19.78 15.93
CA ASP A 6 12.62 19.61 17.38
C ASP A 6 11.84 18.33 17.69
N PHE A 7 12.53 17.32 18.19
CA PHE A 7 11.95 16.02 18.53
C PHE A 7 10.99 16.07 19.73
N LYS A 8 10.99 17.16 20.50
CA LYS A 8 9.99 17.36 21.57
C LYS A 8 8.67 17.91 21.03
N ASN A 9 8.64 18.41 19.80
CA ASN A 9 7.45 18.99 19.21
C ASN A 9 6.51 17.90 18.66
N PRO A 10 5.30 17.71 19.23
CA PRO A 10 4.38 16.68 18.76
C PRO A 10 3.92 16.88 17.31
N LEU A 11 3.96 18.12 16.79
CA LEU A 11 3.59 18.40 15.40
C LEU A 11 4.54 17.73 14.40
N LEU A 12 5.79 17.47 14.77
CA LEU A 12 6.74 16.74 13.92
C LEU A 12 6.19 15.36 13.57
N TYR A 13 5.75 14.62 14.59
CA TYR A 13 5.22 13.27 14.43
C TYR A 13 3.88 13.29 13.71
N LEU A 14 3.00 14.25 14.03
CA LEU A 14 1.74 14.41 13.32
C LEU A 14 1.95 14.63 11.82
N LEU A 15 2.84 15.55 11.44
CA LEU A 15 3.15 15.82 10.03
C LEU A 15 3.79 14.62 9.34
N MET A 16 4.66 13.87 10.03
CA MET A 16 5.23 12.62 9.52
C MET A 16 4.14 11.57 9.27
N LEU A 17 3.17 11.41 10.18
CA LEU A 17 2.04 10.49 10.03
C LEU A 17 1.07 10.94 8.93
N VAL A 18 0.83 12.25 8.78
CA VAL A 18 0.05 12.79 7.66
C VAL A 18 0.74 12.46 6.35
N GLN A 19 2.06 12.68 6.24
CA GLN A 19 2.81 12.33 5.04
C GLN A 19 2.75 10.82 4.77
N MET A 20 2.89 9.98 5.81
CA MET A 20 2.78 8.53 5.67
C MET A 20 1.41 8.16 5.11
N HIS A 21 0.33 8.76 5.62
CA HIS A 21 -1.02 8.52 5.14
C HIS A 21 -1.22 8.99 3.68
N LEU A 22 -0.58 10.09 3.26
CA LEU A 22 -0.59 10.54 1.87
C LEU A 22 0.18 9.58 0.96
N TYR A 23 1.32 9.02 1.40
CA TYR A 23 2.03 7.97 0.67
C TYR A 23 1.16 6.72 0.49
N THR A 24 0.50 6.26 1.54
CA THR A 24 -0.47 5.16 1.44
C THR A 24 -1.56 5.50 0.42
N GLY A 25 -2.05 6.75 0.41
CA GLY A 25 -3.03 7.23 -0.58
C GLY A 25 -2.52 7.20 -2.03
N LEU A 26 -1.24 7.51 -2.27
CA LEU A 26 -0.61 7.34 -3.60
C LEU A 26 -0.68 5.88 -4.04
N PHE A 27 -0.32 4.93 -3.16
CA PHE A 27 -0.37 3.52 -3.52
C PHE A 27 -1.80 3.03 -3.74
N ILE A 28 -2.74 3.40 -2.87
CA ILE A 28 -4.15 3.00 -3.02
C ILE A 28 -4.75 3.55 -4.32
N THR A 29 -4.38 4.78 -4.70
CA THR A 29 -4.78 5.34 -6.00
C THR A 29 -4.17 4.53 -7.15
N ALA A 30 -2.89 4.18 -7.07
CA ALA A 30 -2.25 3.34 -8.07
C ALA A 30 -2.87 1.93 -8.15
N HIS A 31 -3.27 1.38 -7.02
CA HIS A 31 -3.97 0.11 -6.92
C HIS A 31 -5.34 0.17 -7.61
N ASP A 32 -6.14 1.20 -7.35
CA ASP A 32 -7.42 1.39 -8.03
C ASP A 32 -7.25 1.58 -9.55
N ALA A 33 -6.16 2.22 -9.98
CA ALA A 33 -5.77 2.25 -11.40
C ALA A 33 -5.51 0.85 -11.98
N MET A 34 -4.93 -0.09 -11.21
CA MET A 34 -4.70 -1.46 -11.66
C MET A 34 -6.02 -2.20 -11.91
N HIS A 35 -7.07 -1.88 -11.16
CA HIS A 35 -8.43 -2.40 -11.39
C HIS A 35 -9.24 -1.61 -12.41
N GLY A 36 -8.71 -0.47 -12.88
CA GLY A 36 -9.43 0.40 -13.81
C GLY A 36 -10.57 1.19 -13.19
N THR A 37 -10.60 1.35 -11.86
CA THR A 37 -11.75 1.93 -11.13
C THR A 37 -11.71 3.44 -10.98
N ILE A 38 -10.62 4.11 -11.38
CA ILE A 38 -10.50 5.57 -11.31
C ILE A 38 -11.39 6.25 -12.37
N ALA A 39 -11.40 5.70 -13.59
CA ALA A 39 -12.16 6.26 -14.72
C ALA A 39 -12.59 5.16 -15.71
N PRO A 40 -13.61 5.36 -16.54
CA PRO A 40 -13.95 4.42 -17.61
C PRO A 40 -12.86 4.24 -18.67
N ASN A 41 -11.91 5.19 -18.74
CA ASN A 41 -10.86 5.21 -19.74
C ASN A 41 -9.58 4.51 -19.23
N LYS A 42 -9.15 3.46 -19.93
CA LYS A 42 -7.96 2.67 -19.58
C LYS A 42 -6.67 3.50 -19.60
N PHE A 43 -6.52 4.43 -20.55
CA PHE A 43 -5.35 5.30 -20.61
C PHE A 43 -5.25 6.18 -19.37
N LEU A 44 -6.36 6.79 -18.94
CA LEU A 44 -6.38 7.62 -17.72
C LEU A 44 -5.99 6.81 -16.47
N ASN A 45 -6.54 5.60 -16.30
CA ASN A 45 -6.15 4.74 -15.19
C ASN A 45 -4.64 4.45 -15.21
N ASN A 46 -4.12 3.99 -16.35
CA ASN A 46 -2.70 3.69 -16.47
C ASN A 46 -1.83 4.92 -16.19
N SER A 47 -2.15 6.08 -16.78
CA SER A 47 -1.40 7.32 -16.55
C SER A 47 -1.39 7.73 -15.08
N LEU A 48 -2.54 7.70 -14.40
CA LEU A 48 -2.63 8.04 -12.98
C LEU A 48 -1.90 7.01 -12.12
N GLY A 49 -2.01 5.72 -12.45
CA GLY A 49 -1.24 4.66 -11.82
C GLY A 49 0.26 4.90 -11.92
N PHE A 50 0.78 5.20 -13.12
CA PHE A 50 2.18 5.56 -13.33
C PHE A 50 2.62 6.76 -12.52
N ILE A 51 1.83 7.84 -12.52
CA ILE A 51 2.15 9.06 -11.77
C ILE A 51 2.21 8.75 -10.27
N CYS A 52 1.22 8.05 -9.73
CA CYS A 52 1.15 7.72 -8.31
C CYS A 52 2.31 6.80 -7.88
N THR A 53 2.61 5.74 -8.63
CA THR A 53 3.74 4.85 -8.31
C THR A 53 5.09 5.54 -8.45
N PHE A 54 5.21 6.44 -9.44
CA PHE A 54 6.41 7.25 -9.63
C PHE A 54 6.64 8.20 -8.45
N LEU A 55 5.61 8.94 -8.03
CA LEU A 55 5.68 9.85 -6.89
C LEU A 55 5.91 9.13 -5.56
N TYR A 56 5.43 7.90 -5.42
CA TYR A 56 5.63 7.10 -4.22
C TYR A 56 7.13 6.78 -4.02
N ALA A 57 7.74 6.05 -4.95
CA ALA A 57 9.16 5.67 -4.85
C ALA A 57 9.75 5.25 -6.20
N SER A 58 9.36 5.96 -7.27
CA SER A 58 9.75 5.60 -8.65
C SER A 58 9.35 4.16 -9.02
N PHE A 59 8.24 3.66 -8.46
CA PHE A 59 7.79 2.30 -8.70
C PHE A 59 7.35 2.09 -10.15
N TRP A 60 7.73 0.95 -10.72
CA TRP A 60 7.36 0.60 -12.09
C TRP A 60 5.95 0.00 -12.14
N TYR A 61 4.99 0.81 -12.57
CA TYR A 61 3.57 0.46 -12.57
C TYR A 61 3.23 -0.89 -13.23
N PRO A 62 3.76 -1.26 -14.42
CA PRO A 62 3.45 -2.55 -15.04
C PRO A 62 3.87 -3.77 -14.20
N LYS A 63 4.98 -3.67 -13.45
CA LYS A 63 5.40 -4.76 -12.55
C LYS A 63 4.40 -4.91 -11.41
N LEU A 64 3.99 -3.79 -10.81
CA LEU A 64 2.97 -3.78 -9.75
C LEU A 64 1.65 -4.33 -10.28
N TYR A 65 1.17 -3.85 -11.44
CA TYR A 65 -0.03 -4.35 -12.09
C TYR A 65 -0.01 -5.87 -12.25
N THR A 66 1.06 -6.42 -12.85
CA THR A 66 1.19 -7.86 -13.08
C THR A 66 1.18 -8.65 -11.77
N LYS A 67 1.95 -8.20 -10.78
CA LYS A 67 2.06 -8.86 -9.48
C LYS A 67 0.75 -8.81 -8.69
N HIS A 68 0.07 -7.67 -8.72
CA HIS A 68 -1.23 -7.48 -8.12
C HIS A 68 -2.28 -8.46 -8.68
N HIS A 69 -2.32 -8.61 -10.00
CA HIS A 69 -3.22 -9.60 -10.62
C HIS A 69 -2.76 -11.05 -10.38
N GLN A 70 -1.45 -11.31 -10.24
CA GLN A 70 -0.97 -12.63 -9.82
C GLN A 70 -1.50 -12.99 -8.42
N HIS A 71 -1.48 -12.03 -7.49
CA HIS A 71 -2.05 -12.19 -6.15
C HIS A 71 -3.53 -12.57 -6.20
N HIS A 72 -4.37 -11.78 -6.88
CA HIS A 72 -5.81 -12.11 -7.03
C HIS A 72 -6.08 -13.50 -7.63
N ASN A 73 -5.28 -13.92 -8.60
CA ASN A 73 -5.51 -15.17 -9.31
C ASN A 73 -5.01 -16.41 -8.57
N HIS A 74 -4.09 -16.24 -7.61
CA HIS A 74 -3.38 -17.35 -6.98
C HIS A 74 -3.34 -17.25 -5.46
N VAL A 75 -4.29 -16.52 -4.85
CA VAL A 75 -4.34 -16.23 -3.41
C VAL A 75 -3.97 -17.45 -2.56
N HIS A 76 -3.05 -17.26 -1.61
CA HIS A 76 -2.63 -18.30 -0.67
C HIS A 76 -2.00 -19.56 -1.31
N THR A 77 -1.32 -19.38 -2.44
CA THR A 77 -0.50 -20.43 -3.07
C THR A 77 0.95 -19.97 -3.23
N ASP A 78 1.85 -20.89 -3.59
CA ASP A 78 3.26 -20.55 -3.85
C ASP A 78 3.45 -19.58 -5.04
N ALA A 79 2.43 -19.40 -5.88
CA ALA A 79 2.46 -18.45 -6.99
C ALA A 79 2.00 -17.04 -6.61
N ASP A 80 1.43 -16.85 -5.41
CA ASP A 80 1.01 -15.55 -4.90
C ASP A 80 2.23 -14.72 -4.44
N PRO A 81 2.55 -13.59 -5.08
CA PRO A 81 3.68 -12.76 -4.68
C PRO A 81 3.48 -12.12 -3.28
N ASP A 82 2.27 -12.07 -2.78
CA ASP A 82 1.92 -11.44 -1.52
C ASP A 82 1.67 -12.48 -0.41
N TYR A 83 1.83 -13.77 -0.67
CA TYR A 83 1.74 -14.82 0.34
C TYR A 83 3.12 -15.35 0.76
N HIS A 84 3.28 -15.62 2.05
CA HIS A 84 4.45 -16.31 2.59
C HIS A 84 4.06 -17.14 3.81
N ASN A 85 4.35 -18.44 3.79
CA ASN A 85 4.20 -19.30 4.95
C ASN A 85 5.41 -19.17 5.90
N GLY A 86 5.41 -18.13 6.75
CA GLY A 86 6.50 -17.91 7.70
C GLY A 86 6.28 -16.74 8.64
N THR A 87 7.35 -16.31 9.33
CA THR A 87 7.27 -15.24 10.32
C THR A 87 6.97 -13.89 9.66
N PHE A 88 6.33 -12.99 10.41
CA PHE A 88 5.99 -11.63 9.98
C PHE A 88 7.15 -10.93 9.26
N PHE A 89 8.35 -10.96 9.85
CA PHE A 89 9.52 -10.29 9.28
C PHE A 89 10.01 -10.90 7.96
N ARG A 90 10.00 -12.24 7.84
CA ARG A 90 10.41 -12.91 6.59
C ARG A 90 9.43 -12.59 5.46
N TRP A 91 8.14 -12.60 5.78
CA TRP A 91 7.09 -12.20 4.84
C TRP A 91 7.23 -10.75 4.41
N TYR A 92 7.44 -9.81 5.35
CA TYR A 92 7.67 -8.41 5.01
C TYR A 92 8.88 -8.22 4.08
N VAL A 93 9.99 -8.90 4.36
CA VAL A 93 11.19 -8.84 3.50
C VAL A 93 10.90 -9.39 2.11
N GLN A 94 10.17 -10.52 1.99
CA GLN A 94 9.78 -11.06 0.69
C GLN A 94 8.88 -10.08 -0.07
N PHE A 95 7.86 -9.52 0.59
CA PHE A 95 6.97 -8.51 0.03
C PHE A 95 7.77 -7.35 -0.56
N ILE A 96 8.66 -6.74 0.22
CA ILE A 96 9.49 -5.63 -0.27
C ILE A 96 10.35 -6.06 -1.47
N ARG A 97 10.97 -7.25 -1.44
CA ARG A 97 11.80 -7.76 -2.54
C ARG A 97 11.01 -8.05 -3.82
N ASN A 98 9.74 -8.41 -3.72
CA ASN A 98 8.88 -8.63 -4.87
C ASN A 98 8.61 -7.35 -5.65
N TYR A 99 8.59 -6.20 -4.98
CA TYR A 99 8.23 -4.92 -5.58
C TYR A 99 9.42 -3.99 -5.82
N LEU A 100 10.28 -3.83 -4.82
CA LEU A 100 11.41 -2.90 -4.85
C LEU A 100 12.55 -3.44 -5.71
N SER A 101 13.02 -2.63 -6.65
CA SER A 101 14.19 -2.92 -7.48
C SER A 101 15.41 -2.12 -7.02
N ILE A 102 16.60 -2.63 -7.32
CA ILE A 102 17.83 -1.89 -7.03
C ILE A 102 17.88 -0.54 -7.77
N TRP A 103 17.31 -0.46 -8.98
CA TRP A 103 17.25 0.78 -9.75
C TRP A 103 16.37 1.84 -9.10
N GLN A 104 15.27 1.44 -8.46
CA GLN A 104 14.45 2.37 -7.66
C GLN A 104 15.26 2.96 -6.51
N ILE A 105 16.04 2.14 -5.82
CA ILE A 105 16.91 2.61 -4.73
C ILE A 105 17.95 3.61 -5.27
N VAL A 106 18.56 3.32 -6.42
CA VAL A 106 19.52 4.23 -7.07
C VAL A 106 18.87 5.55 -7.47
N ILE A 107 17.70 5.53 -8.12
CA ILE A 107 16.96 6.73 -8.51
C ILE A 107 16.58 7.56 -7.28
N MET A 108 16.04 6.92 -6.25
CA MET A 108 15.66 7.61 -5.01
C MET A 108 16.89 8.21 -4.31
N ALA A 109 18.04 7.54 -4.34
CA ALA A 109 19.29 8.08 -3.82
C ALA A 109 19.78 9.30 -4.62
N ILE A 110 19.66 9.30 -5.95
CA ILE A 110 19.99 10.46 -6.80
C ILE A 110 19.06 11.62 -6.44
N VAL A 111 17.74 11.39 -6.42
CA VAL A 111 16.75 12.41 -6.07
C VAL A 111 17.00 12.97 -4.68
N PHE A 112 17.30 12.13 -3.69
CA PHE A 112 17.68 12.55 -2.34
C PHE A 112 18.88 13.51 -2.36
N ASN A 113 19.94 13.16 -3.09
CA ASN A 113 21.17 13.94 -3.17
C ASN A 113 21.02 15.24 -3.97
N VAL A 114 20.06 15.31 -4.89
CA VAL A 114 19.70 16.56 -5.56
C VAL A 114 18.88 17.44 -4.64
N LEU A 115 17.83 16.90 -4.01
CA LEU A 115 16.95 17.67 -3.12
C LEU A 115 17.68 18.23 -1.91
N LYS A 116 18.69 17.52 -1.38
CA LYS A 116 19.45 17.98 -0.20
C LYS A 116 20.26 19.27 -0.44
N ILE A 117 20.43 19.70 -1.69
CA ILE A 117 21.07 20.98 -2.04
C ILE A 117 20.24 22.15 -1.48
N TRP A 118 18.91 22.02 -1.49
CA TRP A 118 17.99 23.07 -1.03
C TRP A 118 17.23 22.71 0.23
N ILE A 119 17.06 21.43 0.54
CA ILE A 119 16.26 20.95 1.68
C ILE A 119 17.18 20.37 2.75
N PRO A 120 17.07 20.81 4.03
CA PRO A 120 17.84 20.22 5.12
C PRO A 120 17.66 18.70 5.18
N GLN A 121 18.78 17.99 5.27
CA GLN A 121 18.79 16.53 5.30
C GLN A 121 17.85 15.91 6.35
N PRO A 122 17.75 16.44 7.60
CA PRO A 122 16.79 15.92 8.57
C PRO A 122 15.33 15.98 8.07
N ASN A 123 14.96 17.02 7.33
CA ASN A 123 13.61 17.17 6.80
C ASN A 123 13.32 16.15 5.70
N LEU A 124 14.28 15.86 4.82
CA LEU A 124 14.14 14.79 3.81
C LEU A 124 13.98 13.43 4.49
N LEU A 125 14.75 13.15 5.54
CA LEU A 125 14.63 11.88 6.25
C LEU A 125 13.28 11.75 6.96
N LEU A 126 12.82 12.80 7.63
CA LEU A 126 11.61 12.76 8.48
C LEU A 126 10.29 12.93 7.72
N PHE A 127 10.27 13.69 6.62
CA PHE A 127 9.03 14.02 5.90
C PHE A 127 8.94 13.43 4.49
N TRP A 128 9.98 12.76 4.02
CA TRP A 128 9.98 12.09 2.71
C TRP A 128 10.33 10.60 2.84
N VAL A 129 11.51 10.26 3.37
CA VAL A 129 11.97 8.86 3.46
C VAL A 129 11.23 8.05 4.53
N ALA A 130 11.16 8.54 5.78
CA ALA A 130 10.49 7.80 6.85
C ALA A 130 8.99 7.56 6.55
N PRO A 131 8.22 8.56 6.11
CA PRO A 131 6.83 8.35 5.66
C PRO A 131 6.67 7.31 4.56
N SER A 132 7.56 7.29 3.56
CA SER A 132 7.47 6.31 2.47
C SER A 132 7.76 4.87 2.95
N LEU A 133 8.66 4.70 3.93
CA LEU A 133 8.96 3.39 4.51
C LEU A 133 7.89 2.92 5.51
N LEU A 134 7.33 3.84 6.30
CA LEU A 134 6.24 3.51 7.22
C LEU A 134 4.97 3.12 6.45
N SER A 135 4.69 3.78 5.33
CA SER A 135 3.56 3.43 4.47
C SER A 135 3.74 2.05 3.83
N THR A 136 4.95 1.60 3.46
CA THR A 136 5.13 0.21 2.98
C THR A 136 4.80 -0.80 4.07
N LEU A 137 5.16 -0.51 5.33
CA LEU A 137 4.79 -1.36 6.46
C LEU A 137 3.27 -1.36 6.70
N GLN A 138 2.61 -0.21 6.58
CA GLN A 138 1.14 -0.10 6.70
C GLN A 138 0.42 -0.89 5.60
N LEU A 139 0.84 -0.71 4.34
CA LEU A 139 0.31 -1.43 3.18
C LEU A 139 0.49 -2.94 3.37
N PHE A 140 1.69 -3.38 3.74
CA PHE A 140 1.93 -4.79 4.04
C PHE A 140 1.04 -5.29 5.18
N TYR A 141 0.96 -4.56 6.29
CA TYR A 141 0.22 -5.02 7.46
C TYR A 141 -1.28 -5.15 7.17
N PHE A 142 -1.91 -4.10 6.64
CA PHE A 142 -3.37 -4.05 6.44
C PHE A 142 -3.84 -4.62 5.11
N GLY A 143 -2.98 -4.62 4.09
CA GLY A 143 -3.30 -5.06 2.73
C GLY A 143 -2.76 -6.44 2.36
N THR A 144 -1.92 -7.04 3.19
CA THR A 144 -1.29 -8.33 2.87
C THR A 144 -1.28 -9.27 4.08
N TYR A 145 -0.55 -8.93 5.14
CA TYR A 145 -0.33 -9.79 6.29
C TYR A 145 -1.62 -10.08 7.06
N LEU A 146 -2.31 -9.04 7.55
CA LEU A 146 -3.49 -9.22 8.37
C LEU A 146 -4.64 -9.91 7.61
N PRO A 147 -4.92 -9.55 6.33
CA PRO A 147 -5.94 -10.23 5.54
C PRO A 147 -5.66 -11.71 5.30
N HIS A 148 -4.42 -12.09 4.97
CA HIS A 148 -4.10 -13.43 4.45
C HIS A 148 -3.36 -14.35 5.42
N LYS A 149 -2.99 -13.89 6.62
CA LYS A 149 -2.34 -14.77 7.59
C LYS A 149 -3.30 -15.83 8.12
N GLY A 150 -2.77 -17.04 8.30
CA GLY A 150 -3.51 -18.18 8.81
C GLY A 150 -4.32 -18.86 7.72
N GLU A 151 -5.31 -19.64 8.13
CA GLU A 151 -6.20 -20.37 7.22
C GLU A 151 -7.55 -19.68 7.11
N HIS A 152 -8.20 -19.83 5.95
CA HIS A 152 -9.45 -19.19 5.63
C HIS A 152 -10.39 -20.17 4.94
N ASP A 153 -11.68 -20.10 5.26
CA ASP A 153 -12.74 -20.97 4.74
C ASP A 153 -13.50 -20.34 3.56
N ASN A 154 -12.87 -19.40 2.86
CA ASN A 154 -13.46 -18.69 1.73
C ASN A 154 -12.54 -18.69 0.49
N LYS A 155 -13.14 -18.50 -0.69
CA LYS A 155 -12.44 -18.57 -2.00
C LYS A 155 -11.30 -17.55 -2.15
N HIS A 156 -11.35 -16.44 -1.42
CA HIS A 156 -10.36 -15.34 -1.51
C HIS A 156 -9.23 -15.47 -0.49
N GLN A 157 -9.28 -16.51 0.35
CA GLN A 157 -8.31 -16.79 1.40
C GLN A 157 -7.92 -15.55 2.22
N SER A 158 -8.93 -14.74 2.56
CA SER A 158 -8.74 -13.45 3.22
C SER A 158 -9.78 -13.17 4.30
N ARG A 159 -9.49 -12.20 5.16
CA ARG A 159 -10.41 -11.63 6.16
C ARG A 159 -10.51 -10.12 6.00
N SER A 160 -11.56 -9.54 6.58
CA SER A 160 -11.77 -8.09 6.61
C SER A 160 -11.83 -7.54 8.03
N LEU A 161 -11.44 -6.27 8.18
CA LEU A 161 -11.62 -5.51 9.40
C LEU A 161 -13.12 -5.31 9.70
N PRO A 162 -13.51 -5.23 10.98
CA PRO A 162 -14.85 -4.79 11.36
C PRO A 162 -15.20 -3.42 10.74
N ARG A 163 -16.47 -3.24 10.35
CA ARG A 163 -16.91 -2.00 9.70
C ARG A 163 -16.83 -0.81 10.65
N ASN A 164 -16.03 0.17 10.26
CA ASN A 164 -15.84 1.45 10.92
C ASN A 164 -15.14 2.38 9.93
N HIS A 165 -15.80 3.45 9.48
CA HIS A 165 -15.28 4.31 8.41
C HIS A 165 -14.01 5.06 8.82
N PHE A 166 -13.92 5.47 10.08
CA PHE A 166 -12.75 6.19 10.61
C PHE A 166 -11.53 5.27 10.62
N LEU A 167 -11.66 4.08 11.21
CA LEU A 167 -10.57 3.10 11.24
C LEU A 167 -10.24 2.62 9.82
N ALA A 168 -11.23 2.41 8.95
CA ALA A 168 -11.01 2.00 7.58
C ALA A 168 -10.17 3.03 6.81
N PHE A 169 -10.51 4.31 6.90
CA PHE A 169 -9.78 5.39 6.25
C PHE A 169 -8.32 5.46 6.75
N PHE A 170 -8.12 5.59 8.06
CA PHE A 170 -6.79 5.80 8.62
C PHE A 170 -5.90 4.55 8.64
N SER A 171 -6.47 3.34 8.64
CA SER A 171 -5.68 2.11 8.56
C SER A 171 -5.08 1.91 7.16
N CYS A 172 -5.88 2.02 6.10
CA CYS A 172 -5.40 1.85 4.73
C CYS A 172 -6.47 2.23 3.68
N TYR A 173 -7.15 3.38 3.80
CA TYR A 173 -8.19 3.80 2.84
C TYR A 173 -9.21 2.70 2.52
N PHE A 174 -9.79 2.07 3.55
CA PHE A 174 -10.77 0.97 3.41
C PHE A 174 -10.24 -0.33 2.82
N PHE A 175 -8.95 -0.42 2.47
CA PHE A 175 -8.33 -1.64 1.95
C PHE A 175 -8.31 -2.80 2.96
N GLY A 176 -8.51 -2.50 4.24
CA GLY A 176 -8.77 -3.51 5.27
C GLY A 176 -10.10 -4.26 5.10
N TYR A 177 -11.00 -3.82 4.22
CA TYR A 177 -12.13 -4.59 3.70
C TYR A 177 -11.65 -5.47 2.53
N HIS A 178 -10.69 -6.32 2.84
CA HIS A 178 -9.87 -6.98 1.84
C HIS A 178 -10.60 -8.14 1.16
N TYR A 179 -11.46 -8.86 1.89
CA TYR A 179 -12.35 -9.84 1.25
C TYR A 179 -13.26 -9.17 0.23
N GLU A 180 -13.88 -8.04 0.60
CA GLU A 180 -14.74 -7.25 -0.28
C GLU A 180 -13.97 -6.77 -1.52
N HIS A 181 -12.71 -6.42 -1.34
CA HIS A 181 -11.83 -6.03 -2.44
C HIS A 181 -11.60 -7.18 -3.45
N HIS A 182 -11.29 -8.39 -2.97
CA HIS A 182 -11.14 -9.56 -3.83
C HIS A 182 -12.46 -9.98 -4.49
N ASP A 183 -13.59 -9.81 -3.82
CA ASP A 183 -14.90 -10.21 -4.34
C ASP A 183 -15.48 -9.22 -5.35
N ALA A 184 -15.24 -7.93 -5.12
CA ALA A 184 -15.72 -6.84 -5.97
C ALA A 184 -14.56 -5.90 -6.36
N PRO A 185 -13.57 -6.38 -7.13
CA PRO A 185 -12.39 -5.57 -7.51
C PRO A 185 -12.72 -4.33 -8.34
N TRP A 186 -13.92 -4.29 -8.96
CA TRP A 186 -14.42 -3.13 -9.69
C TRP A 186 -14.93 -2.00 -8.78
N LEU A 187 -15.00 -2.21 -7.46
CA LEU A 187 -15.35 -1.14 -6.52
C LEU A 187 -14.10 -0.36 -6.13
N PRO A 188 -14.10 0.98 -6.27
CA PRO A 188 -13.01 1.79 -5.74
C PRO A 188 -13.02 1.76 -4.21
N TRP A 189 -11.86 2.07 -3.62
CA TRP A 189 -11.64 1.89 -2.19
C TRP A 189 -12.71 2.57 -1.30
N TRP A 190 -13.18 3.77 -1.68
CA TRP A 190 -14.18 4.54 -0.91
C TRP A 190 -15.60 3.96 -0.95
N LYS A 191 -15.84 2.93 -1.77
CA LYS A 191 -17.12 2.21 -1.88
C LYS A 191 -17.07 0.78 -1.35
N LEU A 192 -15.91 0.28 -0.92
CA LEU A 192 -15.79 -1.10 -0.42
C LEU A 192 -16.74 -1.42 0.75
N TRP A 193 -17.09 -0.42 1.57
CA TRP A 193 -18.05 -0.60 2.67
C TRP A 193 -19.47 -0.99 2.21
N GLN A 194 -19.80 -0.78 0.93
CA GLN A 194 -21.10 -1.12 0.34
C GLN A 194 -21.15 -2.56 -0.16
N ALA A 195 -19.99 -3.21 -0.36
CA ALA A 195 -19.95 -4.59 -0.83
C ALA A 195 -20.56 -5.56 0.19
N PRO A 196 -21.01 -6.76 -0.22
CA PRO A 196 -21.41 -7.81 0.71
C PRO A 196 -20.25 -8.17 1.65
N GLN A 197 -20.55 -8.38 2.93
CA GLN A 197 -19.53 -8.87 3.87
C GLN A 197 -19.11 -10.30 3.54
N PRO A 198 -17.91 -10.74 3.96
CA PRO A 198 -17.52 -12.14 3.89
C PRO A 198 -18.60 -13.04 4.51
N PRO A 199 -18.81 -14.25 3.96
CA PRO A 199 -19.66 -15.24 4.57
C PRO A 199 -19.28 -15.42 6.05
N LYS A 200 -20.27 -15.54 6.93
CA LYS A 200 -20.02 -15.87 8.34
C LYS A 200 -19.55 -17.32 8.43
N GLY A 201 -18.26 -17.52 8.25
CA GLY A 201 -17.52 -18.77 8.35
C GLY A 201 -16.30 -18.55 9.25
N GLY A 202 -16.07 -19.45 10.19
CA GLY A 202 -15.28 -19.21 11.39
C GLY A 202 -13.79 -19.09 11.11
N ALA A 203 -13.21 -17.96 11.52
CA ALA A 203 -11.82 -18.00 11.99
C ALA A 203 -11.78 -18.99 13.16
N LYS A 204 -11.29 -20.21 12.90
CA LYS A 204 -10.68 -21.01 13.96
C LYS A 204 -9.31 -20.44 14.30
#